data_AF-A0A355A8S1-F1
#
_entry.id   AF-A0A355A8S1-F1
#
_cell.length_a   1.000
_cell.length_b   1.000
_cell.length_c   1.000
_cell.angle_alpha   90.00
_cell.angle_beta   90.00
_cell.angle_gamma   90.00
#
_symmetry.space_group_name_H-M   'P 1'
#
loop_
_entity.id
_entity.type
_entity.pdbx_description
1 polymer ?
#
loop_
_entity_poly.entity_id
_entity_poly.type
_entity_poly.pdbx_seq_one_letter_code
_entity_poly.pdbx_strand_id
1 'polypeptide(L)' 'AVMLQRQQASAIIDARKMIVDGAVSMVEMALAKLNENDVVKLDEERKAAMVSNLLVILCGNKDAQPVVNSGSLY' A
#
# COMPACT_ATOMS: atom_id res chain seq x y z
N ALA A 1 -23.29 11.78 -24.85
CA ALA A 1 -22.97 11.85 -23.41
C ALA A 1 -22.58 10.48 -22.81
N VAL A 2 -23.33 9.40 -23.09
CA VAL A 2 -23.10 8.06 -22.48
C VAL A 2 -21.73 7.47 -22.81
N MET A 3 -21.25 7.57 -24.05
CA MET A 3 -19.94 7.01 -24.43
C MET A 3 -18.77 7.70 -23.74
N LEU A 4 -18.79 9.04 -23.63
CA LEU A 4 -17.75 9.81 -22.94
C LEU A 4 -17.66 9.44 -21.45
N GLN A 5 -18.80 9.28 -20.78
CA GLN A 5 -18.83 8.85 -19.37
C GLN A 5 -18.24 7.44 -19.19
N ARG A 6 -18.56 6.50 -20.08
CA ARG A 6 -17.99 5.14 -20.03
C ARG A 6 -16.48 5.16 -20.28
N GLN A 7 -16.01 5.96 -21.23
CA GLN A 7 -14.57 6.11 -21.51
C GLN A 7 -13.83 6.73 -20.33
N GLN A 8 -14.37 7.77 -19.69
CA GLN A 8 -13.79 8.36 -18.49
C GLN A 8 -13.75 7.37 -17.32
N ALA A 9 -14.82 6.59 -17.11
CA ALA A 9 -14.83 5.55 -16.10
C ALA A 9 -13.75 4.49 -16.34
N SER A 10 -13.54 4.06 -17.59
CA SER A 10 -12.47 3.12 -17.95
C SER A 10 -11.09 3.71 -17.67
N ALA A 11 -10.83 4.95 -18.11
CA ALA A 11 -9.55 5.61 -17.88
C ALA A 11 -9.22 5.78 -16.39
N ILE A 12 -10.23 6.04 -15.54
CA ILE A 12 -10.06 6.12 -14.09
C ILE A 12 -9.70 4.75 -13.50
N ILE A 13 -10.33 3.67 -13.97
CA ILE A 13 -10.01 2.31 -13.50
C ILE A 13 -8.59 1.92 -13.93
N ASP A 14 -8.20 2.21 -15.18
CA ASP A 14 -6.87 1.90 -15.69
C ASP A 14 -5.78 2.63 -14.91
N ALA A 15 -6.01 3.92 -14.60
CA ALA A 15 -5.13 4.69 -13.73
C ALA A 15 -5.03 4.09 -12.32
N ARG A 16 -6.16 3.69 -11.71
CA ARG A 16 -6.15 3.04 -10.39
C ARG A 16 -5.42 1.70 -10.41
N LYS A 17 -5.55 0.93 -11.47
CA LYS A 17 -4.84 -0.35 -11.62
C LYS A 17 -3.33 -0.12 -11.62
N MET A 18 -2.85 0.86 -12.39
CA MET A 18 -1.42 1.21 -12.43
C MET A 18 -0.87 1.61 -11.05
N ILE A 19 -1.64 2.36 -10.27
CA ILE A 19 -1.27 2.73 -8.89
C ILE A 19 -1.14 1.49 -8.00
N VAL A 20 -2.12 0.59 -8.06
CA VAL A 20 -2.12 -0.64 -7.26
C VAL A 20 -0.95 -1.55 -7.62
N ASP A 21 -0.67 -1.74 -8.92
CA ASP A 21 0.44 -2.58 -9.39
C ASP A 21 1.80 -2.04 -8.89
N GLY A 22 1.99 -0.72 -8.95
CA GLY A 22 3.16 -0.05 -8.38
C GLY A 22 3.26 -0.22 -6.86
N ALA A 23 2.14 -0.06 -6.15
CA ALA A 23 2.09 -0.23 -4.69
C ALA A 23 2.44 -1.65 -4.24
N VAL A 24 1.88 -2.68 -4.88
CA VAL A 24 2.20 -4.09 -4.59
C VAL A 24 3.70 -4.34 -4.77
N SER A 25 4.27 -3.87 -5.89
CA SER A 25 5.70 -4.01 -6.18
C SER A 25 6.57 -3.34 -5.11
N MET A 26 6.19 -2.13 -4.66
CA MET A 26 6.91 -1.41 -3.61
C MET A 26 6.86 -2.15 -2.25
N VAL A 27 5.72 -2.71 -1.89
CA VAL A 27 5.57 -3.48 -0.63
C VAL A 27 6.39 -4.77 -0.68
N GLU A 28 6.35 -5.49 -1.79
CA GLU A 28 7.14 -6.71 -1.97
C GLU A 28 8.64 -6.43 -1.83
N MET A 29 9.14 -5.40 -2.52
CA MET A 29 10.55 -4.98 -2.41
C MET A 29 10.93 -4.57 -0.98
N ALA A 30 10.06 -3.85 -0.27
CA ALA A 30 10.32 -3.44 1.11
C ALA A 30 10.41 -4.65 2.05
N LEU A 31 9.48 -5.59 1.95
CA LEU A 31 9.49 -6.82 2.76
C LEU A 31 10.70 -7.70 2.47
N ALA A 32 11.04 -7.88 1.19
CA ALA A 32 12.22 -8.65 0.79
C ALA A 32 13.49 -8.05 1.41
N LYS A 33 13.69 -6.73 1.29
CA LYS A 33 14.85 -6.04 1.89
C LYS A 33 14.88 -6.15 3.42
N LEU A 34 13.74 -6.00 4.10
CA LEU A 34 13.71 -6.13 5.57
C LEU A 34 14.07 -7.55 6.03
N ASN A 35 13.63 -8.56 5.26
CA ASN A 35 13.93 -9.97 5.54
C ASN A 35 15.39 -10.32 5.21
N GLU A 36 15.94 -9.83 4.08
CA GLU A 36 17.35 -10.02 3.70
C GLU A 36 18.32 -9.43 4.73
N ASN A 37 17.96 -8.29 5.33
CA ASN A 37 18.79 -7.63 6.34
C ASN A 37 18.52 -8.15 7.78
N ASP A 38 17.68 -9.18 7.94
CA ASP A 38 17.20 -9.73 9.23
C ASP A 38 16.77 -8.65 10.24
N VAL A 39 16.21 -7.53 9.74
CA VAL A 39 15.80 -6.37 10.55
C VAL A 39 14.52 -6.68 11.31
N VAL A 40 13.64 -7.52 10.75
CA VAL A 40 12.35 -7.88 11.33
C VAL A 40 12.03 -9.34 11.07
N LYS A 41 11.64 -10.08 12.11
CA LYS A 41 11.06 -11.42 12.00
C LYS A 41 9.54 -11.30 12.09
N LEU A 42 8.88 -11.52 10.96
CA LEU A 42 7.43 -11.48 10.85
C LEU A 42 6.90 -12.90 10.75
N ASP A 43 5.93 -13.23 11.60
CA ASP A 43 5.03 -14.35 11.32
C ASP A 43 4.05 -13.96 10.19
N GLU A 44 3.34 -14.95 9.65
CA GLU A 44 2.43 -14.75 8.52
C GLU A 44 1.29 -13.76 8.83
N GLU A 45 0.83 -13.71 10.08
CA GLU A 45 -0.25 -12.80 10.50
C GLU A 45 0.23 -11.34 10.51
N ARG A 46 1.41 -11.08 11.09
CA ARG A 46 2.05 -9.75 11.10
C ARG A 46 2.45 -9.30 9.71
N LYS A 47 2.91 -10.23 8.86
CA LYS A 47 3.22 -9.95 7.46
C LYS A 47 1.98 -9.49 6.71
N ALA A 48 0.86 -10.21 6.84
CA ALA A 48 -0.41 -9.83 6.22
C ALA A 48 -0.90 -8.46 6.72
N ALA A 49 -0.80 -8.19 8.02
CA ALA A 49 -1.15 -6.89 8.59
C ALA A 49 -0.27 -5.74 8.04
N MET A 50 1.05 -5.97 7.92
CA MET A 50 1.97 -4.96 7.40
C MET A 50 1.75 -4.69 5.92
N VAL A 51 1.52 -5.73 5.11
CA VAL A 51 1.13 -5.60 3.69
C VAL A 51 -0.14 -4.75 3.56
N SER A 52 -1.17 -5.05 4.36
CA SER A 52 -2.43 -4.31 4.38
C SER A 52 -2.20 -2.83 4.67
N ASN A 53 -1.49 -2.52 5.77
CA ASN A 53 -1.20 -1.14 6.18
C ASN A 53 -0.44 -0.38 5.10
N LEU A 54 0.59 -0.98 4.50
CA LEU A 54 1.37 -0.34 3.45
C LEU A 54 0.56 -0.13 2.17
N LEU A 55 -0.27 -1.09 1.76
CA LEU A 55 -1.14 -0.93 0.59
C LEU A 55 -2.19 0.15 0.81
N VAL A 56 -2.77 0.27 2.01
CA VAL A 56 -3.70 1.37 2.34
C VAL A 56 -3.01 2.73 2.24
N ILE A 57 -1.76 2.84 2.68
CA ILE A 57 -0.97 4.08 2.59
C ILE A 57 -0.64 4.41 1.13
N LEU A 58 -0.15 3.43 0.36
CA LEU A 58 0.34 3.66 -1.01
C LEU A 58 -0.80 3.84 -2.03
N CYS A 59 -1.92 3.15 -1.85
CA CYS A 59 -3.09 3.27 -2.70
C CYS A 59 -4.09 4.34 -2.20
N GLY A 60 -3.89 4.84 -0.98
CA GLY A 60 -4.72 5.86 -0.35
C GLY A 60 -4.49 7.21 -0.99
N ASN A 61 -5.54 7.81 -1.55
CA ASN A 61 -5.51 9.14 -2.15
C ASN A 61 -5.52 10.30 -1.13
N LYS A 62 -5.27 9.99 0.14
CA LYS A 62 -5.24 10.94 1.27
C LYS A 62 -3.86 10.81 1.89
N ASP A 63 -3.15 11.94 2.03
CA ASP A 63 -1.86 11.99 2.73
C ASP A 63 -1.95 11.18 4.02
N ALA A 64 -1.12 10.15 4.13
CA ALA A 64 -1.08 9.31 5.31
C ALA A 64 -0.74 10.20 6.52
N GLN A 65 -1.72 10.49 7.35
CA GLN A 65 -1.52 11.25 8.59
C GLN A 65 -0.60 10.38 9.47
N PRO A 66 0.59 10.86 9.85
CA PRO A 66 1.47 10.09 10.71
C PRO A 66 0.74 9.87 12.03
N VAL A 67 0.37 8.63 12.33
CA VAL A 67 -0.07 8.25 13.67
C VAL A 67 1.20 8.18 14.52
N VAL A 68 1.57 9.31 15.12
CA VAL A 68 2.67 9.39 16.07
C VAL A 68 2.22 8.70 17.36
N ASN A 69 2.64 7.45 17.55
CA ASN A 69 2.46 6.75 18.81
C ASN A 69 3.55 7.24 19.79
N SER A 70 3.27 8.36 20.47
CA SER A 70 4.07 8.87 21.59
C SER A 70 3.71 8.20 22.93
N GLY A 71 2.93 7.12 22.90
CA GLY A 71 2.64 6.33 24.09
C GLY A 71 3.87 5.50 24.44
N SER A 72 4.53 5.86 25.55
CA SER A 72 5.62 5.09 26.15
C SER A 72 5.28 3.59 26.12
N LEU A 73 6.04 2.81 25.33
CA LEU A 73 6.30 1.45 25.79
C LEU A 73 7.03 1.63 27.12
N TYR A 74 6.45 1.07 28.17
CA TYR A 74 6.99 1.10 29.53
C TYR A 74 8.50 0.88 29.58
#